data_AF-A0AAQ3AU42-F1
#
_entry.id   AF-A0AAQ3AU42-F1
#
_cell.length_a   1.000
_cell.length_b   1.000
_cell.length_c   1.000
_cell.angle_alpha   90.00
_cell.angle_beta   90.00
_cell.angle_gamma   90.00
#
_symmetry.space_group_name_H-M   'P 1'
#
loop_
_entity.id
_entity.type
_entity.pdbx_description
1 polymer ?
#
loop_
_entity_poly.entity_id
_entity_poly.type
_entity_poly.pdbx_seq_one_letter_code
_entity_poly.pdbx_strand_id
1 'polypeptide(L)' 'MSVMVNSYHHQGVRLPGKGCEIKGKSEDGVTEAIEVMNHPFALAVQWHPEMMFDSE' A
#
# COMPACT_ATOMS: atom_id res chain seq x y z
N MET A 1 11.70 4.62 -7.95
CA MET A 1 12.18 4.42 -6.57
C MET A 1 11.45 3.20 -6.04
N SER A 2 12.14 2.23 -5.46
CA SER A 2 11.54 1.05 -4.81
C SER A 2 12.02 0.98 -3.35
N VAL A 3 11.23 0.33 -2.51
CA VAL A 3 11.49 0.12 -1.08
C VAL A 3 11.04 -1.30 -0.75
N MET A 4 11.81 -2.00 0.09
CA MET A 4 11.45 -3.33 0.57
C MET A 4 10.42 -3.23 1.69
N VAL A 5 9.37 -4.04 1.63
CA VAL A 5 8.31 -4.14 2.64
C VAL A 5 8.03 -5.60 2.98
N ASN A 6 7.38 -5.85 4.11
CA ASN A 6 6.88 -7.20 4.44
C ASN A 6 5.59 -7.51 3.67
N SER A 7 5.14 -8.77 3.67
CA SER A 7 3.87 -9.17 3.04
C SER A 7 3.24 -10.33 3.80
N TYR A 8 2.01 -10.11 4.26
CA TYR A 8 1.22 -11.08 5.04
C TYR A 8 -0.26 -11.06 4.62
N HIS A 9 -0.53 -11.21 3.32
CA HIS A 9 -1.89 -11.19 2.79
C HIS A 9 -2.06 -12.21 1.66
N HIS A 10 -3.27 -12.80 1.60
CA HIS A 10 -3.66 -13.72 0.53
C HIS A 10 -4.50 -13.06 -0.59
N GLN A 11 -4.93 -11.82 -0.36
CA GLN A 11 -5.81 -11.04 -1.21
C GLN A 11 -5.13 -9.70 -1.49
N GLY A 12 -5.56 -9.05 -2.57
CA GLY A 12 -5.05 -7.74 -2.96
C GLY A 12 -6.06 -6.96 -3.80
N VAL A 13 -5.82 -5.66 -3.93
CA VAL A 13 -6.72 -4.76 -4.66
C VAL A 13 -6.55 -4.96 -6.17
N ARG A 14 -7.59 -5.52 -6.81
CA ARG A 14 -7.68 -5.60 -8.28
C ARG A 14 -8.06 -4.25 -8.91
N LEU A 15 -9.02 -3.56 -8.32
CA LEU A 15 -9.49 -2.24 -8.76
C LEU A 15 -9.71 -1.36 -7.53
N PRO A 16 -9.07 -0.18 -7.45
CA PRO A 16 -9.30 0.75 -6.35
C PRO A 16 -10.71 1.34 -6.41
N GLY A 17 -11.22 1.78 -5.26
CA GLY A 17 -12.49 2.48 -5.16
C GLY A 17 -12.49 3.83 -5.90
N LYS A 18 -13.67 4.40 -6.11
CA LYS A 18 -13.81 5.75 -6.69
C LYS A 18 -13.09 6.76 -5.81
N GLY A 19 -12.27 7.62 -6.42
CA GLY A 19 -11.49 8.62 -5.71
C GLY A 19 -10.23 8.07 -5.05
N CYS A 20 -9.86 6.81 -5.27
CA CYS A 20 -8.58 6.25 -4.85
C CYS A 20 -7.62 6.11 -6.04
N GLU A 21 -6.38 6.56 -5.89
CA GLU A 21 -5.32 6.35 -6.86
C GLU A 21 -4.29 5.33 -6.36
N ILE A 22 -3.79 4.49 -7.26
CA ILE A 22 -2.69 3.58 -6.97
C ILE A 22 -1.38 4.38 -6.90
N LYS A 23 -0.69 4.31 -5.77
CA LYS A 23 0.61 4.97 -5.55
C LYS A 23 1.78 4.01 -5.43
N GLY A 24 1.51 2.73 -5.18
CA GLY A 24 2.54 1.69 -5.09
C GLY A 24 2.08 0.37 -5.70
N LYS A 25 2.99 -0.32 -6.37
CA LYS A 25 2.81 -1.69 -6.85
C LYS A 25 4.06 -2.51 -6.59
N SER A 26 3.87 -3.79 -6.32
CA SER A 26 4.92 -4.82 -6.34
C SER A 26 5.35 -5.15 -7.77
N GLU A 27 6.43 -5.93 -7.92
CA GLU A 27 6.98 -6.32 -9.22
C GLU A 27 6.03 -7.19 -10.07
N ASP A 28 5.16 -7.96 -9.42
CA ASP A 28 4.10 -8.74 -10.07
C ASP A 28 2.83 -7.91 -10.35
N GLY A 29 2.84 -6.63 -10.04
CA GLY A 29 1.79 -5.67 -10.36
C GLY A 29 0.64 -5.60 -9.36
N VAL A 30 0.71 -6.33 -8.24
CA VAL A 30 -0.25 -6.21 -7.13
C VAL A 30 -0.19 -4.79 -6.56
N THR A 31 -1.35 -4.21 -6.27
CA THR A 31 -1.45 -2.88 -5.69
C THR A 31 -1.03 -2.94 -4.22
N GLU A 32 0.03 -2.20 -3.87
CA GLU A 32 0.62 -2.17 -2.53
C GLU A 32 0.31 -0.89 -1.76
N ALA A 33 -0.01 0.21 -2.45
CA ALA A 33 -0.42 1.46 -1.80
C ALA A 33 -1.45 2.23 -2.63
N ILE A 34 -2.41 2.83 -1.95
CA ILE A 34 -3.40 3.74 -2.52
C ILE A 34 -3.53 5.02 -1.69
N GLU A 35 -3.87 6.12 -2.34
CA GLU A 35 -4.25 7.38 -1.68
C GLU A 35 -5.67 7.79 -2.05
N VAL A 36 -6.39 8.39 -1.10
CA VAL A 36 -7.71 8.99 -1.36
C VAL A 36 -7.53 10.43 -1.82
N MET A 37 -7.97 10.70 -3.04
CA MET A 37 -7.92 12.02 -3.66
C MET A 37 -8.84 13.00 -2.94
N ASN A 38 -8.44 14.28 -2.91
CA ASN A 38 -9.18 15.37 -2.26
C ASN A 38 -9.36 15.21 -0.74
N HIS A 39 -8.50 14.45 -0.07
CA HIS A 39 -8.43 14.36 1.38
C HIS A 39 -7.07 14.87 1.88
N PRO A 40 -6.99 15.64 2.99
CA PRO A 40 -5.70 16.18 3.47
C PRO A 40 -4.64 15.09 3.73
N PHE A 41 -5.06 13.95 4.27
CA PHE A 41 -4.21 12.78 4.45
C PHE A 41 -5.06 11.51 4.57
N ALA A 42 -4.97 10.63 3.60
CA ALA A 42 -5.60 9.31 3.63
C ALA A 42 -4.82 8.36 2.71
N LEU A 43 -3.90 7.63 3.32
CA LEU A 43 -3.01 6.67 2.69
C LEU A 43 -3.33 5.28 3.24
N ALA A 44 -3.42 4.29 2.37
CA ALA A 44 -3.51 2.89 2.74
C ALA A 44 -2.37 2.12 2.08
N VAL A 45 -1.78 1.22 2.86
CA VAL A 45 -0.70 0.33 2.44
C VAL A 45 -1.12 -1.12 2.68
N GLN A 46 -0.65 -2.02 1.83
CA GLN A 46 -1.02 -3.43 1.87
C GLN A 46 -0.08 -4.25 2.76
N TRP A 47 1.18 -3.82 2.89
CA TRP A 47 2.12 -4.34 3.88
C TRP A 47 1.77 -3.89 5.31
N HIS A 48 2.48 -4.43 6.27
CA HIS A 48 2.33 -4.17 7.69
C HIS A 48 3.47 -3.27 8.21
N PRO A 49 3.38 -1.93 8.07
CA PRO A 49 4.42 -1.01 8.50
C PRO A 49 4.68 -1.07 10.01
N GLU A 50 3.68 -1.42 10.81
CA GLU A 50 3.77 -1.57 12.26
C GLU A 50 4.73 -2.70 12.69
N MET A 51 4.95 -3.69 11.82
CA MET A 51 5.87 -4.81 12.04
C MET A 51 7.26 -4.58 11.47
N MET A 52 7.56 -3.38 10.96
CA MET A 52 8.85 -3.03 10.36
C MET A 52 9.66 -2.04 11.21
N PHE A 53 9.13 -1.63 12.36
CA PHE A 53 9.88 -0.83 13.30
C PHE A 53 10.88 -1.71 14.04
N ASP A 54 12.17 -1.41 13.87
CA ASP A 54 13.19 -1.90 14.80
C ASP A 54 12.95 -1.22 16.16
N SER A 55 12.69 -2.03 17.16
CA SER A 55 12.77 -1.62 18.56
C SER A 55 14.18 -1.95 19.00
N GLU A 56 15.03 -0.92 19.16
CA GLU A 56 16.25 -1.12 19.95
C GLU A 56 15.93 -1.63 21.35
#